data_AF-A0A7X7RNS1-F1
#
_entry.id   AF-A0A7X7RNS1-F1
#
_cell.length_a   1.000
_cell.length_b   1.000
_cell.length_c   1.000
_cell.angle_alpha   90.00
_cell.angle_beta   90.00
_cell.angle_gamma   90.00
#
_symmetry.space_group_name_H-M   'P 1'
#
loop_
_entity.id
_entity.type
_entity.pdbx_description
1 polymer ?
#
loop_
_entity_poly.entity_id
_entity_poly.type
_entity_poly.pdbx_seq_one_letter_code
_entity_poly.pdbx_strand_id
1 'polypeptide(L)'
;MAMDASDPLIRMEERRALLIPRPEMPYGWGYLSGPLNGHFLVSVDERRVRVQFRSGDKVVRAFEWQTPGHIVDTTVAAPPAPRTVTSGELAGAKVAALVFTAWRPAPSAALIYRPEQWAVQEVEAGVIVNGEPAGTARIKAAPYWAAFLRETRVPLPAEACKRLRPVNDVTLTNPGGAVFGVGSVRLEVTLADGSALSSAVCERFYFSAPQSGGENLAHAAYGWGLIPAALRESVALGEPLGPLSVRF
;
A
#
# COMPACT_ATOMS: atom_id res chain seq x y z
N MET A 1 -4.87 3.66 24.81
CA MET A 1 -5.93 4.40 24.12
C MET A 1 -5.28 5.62 23.47
N ALA A 2 -5.15 5.61 22.14
CA ALA A 2 -4.91 6.76 21.24
C ALA A 2 -4.42 6.22 19.87
N MET A 3 -5.35 5.73 19.05
CA MET A 3 -5.09 5.44 17.62
C MET A 3 -5.88 6.38 16.69
N ASP A 4 -6.58 7.36 17.27
CA ASP A 4 -7.35 8.36 16.53
C ASP A 4 -6.55 9.61 16.14
N ALA A 5 -5.21 9.56 16.28
CA ALA A 5 -4.34 10.67 15.91
C ALA A 5 -3.93 10.68 14.43
N SER A 6 -4.23 9.63 13.65
CA SER A 6 -3.98 9.66 12.21
C SER A 6 -5.12 10.36 11.49
N ASP A 7 -4.80 11.49 10.85
CA ASP A 7 -5.66 12.04 9.82
C ASP A 7 -5.96 10.92 8.81
N PRO A 8 -7.21 10.82 8.33
CA PRO A 8 -7.53 9.90 7.25
C PRO A 8 -6.58 10.22 6.12
N LEU A 9 -5.99 9.16 5.58
CA LEU A 9 -5.05 9.34 4.53
C LEU A 9 -5.72 10.09 3.35
N ILE A 10 -5.11 11.19 2.95
CA ILE A 10 -5.63 12.03 1.87
C ILE A 10 -5.51 11.26 0.56
N ARG A 11 -6.66 11.02 -0.09
CA ARG A 11 -6.69 10.38 -1.42
C ARG A 11 -5.84 11.19 -2.38
N MET A 12 -5.05 10.51 -3.22
CA MET A 12 -4.19 11.15 -4.23
C MET A 12 -4.94 12.16 -5.15
N GLU A 13 -6.27 12.06 -5.20
CA GLU A 13 -7.20 12.99 -5.85
C GLU A 13 -6.99 14.46 -5.42
N GLU A 14 -6.52 14.70 -4.19
CA GLU A 14 -6.42 16.05 -3.62
C GLU A 14 -5.06 16.75 -3.84
N ARG A 15 -4.01 16.03 -4.30
CA ARG A 15 -2.64 16.60 -4.34
C ARG A 15 -1.89 16.60 -5.67
N ARG A 16 -2.27 15.80 -6.68
CA ARG A 16 -1.84 15.89 -8.10
C ARG A 16 -2.23 14.58 -8.78
N ALA A 17 -3.26 14.63 -9.62
CA ALA A 17 -3.82 13.47 -10.27
C ALA A 17 -3.70 13.62 -11.78
N LEU A 18 -2.85 12.82 -12.42
CA LEU A 18 -2.96 12.63 -13.87
C LEU A 18 -2.94 11.17 -14.32
N LEU A 19 -2.45 10.20 -13.52
CA LEU A 19 -1.99 8.94 -14.13
C LEU A 19 -2.46 7.63 -13.48
N ILE A 20 -3.18 7.65 -12.36
CA ILE A 20 -3.68 6.42 -11.69
C ILE A 20 -5.22 6.34 -11.88
N PRO A 21 -5.79 5.20 -12.32
CA PRO A 21 -7.24 5.02 -12.41
C PRO A 21 -7.92 5.18 -11.05
N ARG A 22 -9.08 5.83 -11.00
CA ARG A 22 -9.85 6.04 -9.75
C ARG A 22 -9.99 4.79 -8.86
N PRO A 23 -10.29 3.59 -9.40
CA PRO A 23 -10.39 2.40 -8.56
C PRO A 23 -9.07 1.93 -7.95
N GLU A 24 -7.93 2.27 -8.54
CA GLU A 24 -6.60 1.90 -8.05
C GLU A 24 -6.05 2.93 -7.05
N MET A 25 -6.68 4.11 -6.97
CA MET A 25 -6.26 5.22 -6.09
C MET A 25 -6.19 4.86 -4.60
N PRO A 26 -7.12 4.09 -4.01
CA PRO A 26 -7.03 3.72 -2.59
C PRO A 26 -5.79 2.87 -2.26
N TYR A 27 -5.16 2.27 -3.27
CA TYR A 27 -4.04 1.35 -3.11
C TYR A 27 -2.67 2.04 -3.25
N GLY A 28 -2.63 3.29 -3.71
CA GLY A 28 -1.40 4.08 -3.90
C GLY A 28 -1.18 5.10 -2.78
N TRP A 29 0.03 5.15 -2.22
CA TRP A 29 0.42 6.09 -1.16
C TRP A 29 1.74 6.79 -1.48
N GLY A 30 1.81 8.10 -1.20
CA GLY A 30 3.01 8.91 -1.45
C GLY A 30 3.13 9.48 -2.87
N TYR A 31 4.37 9.81 -3.29
CA TYR A 31 4.67 10.34 -4.63
C TYR A 31 4.84 9.19 -5.62
N LEU A 32 3.74 8.73 -6.22
CA LEU A 32 3.77 7.73 -7.28
C LEU A 32 3.99 8.41 -8.64
N SER A 33 5.21 8.34 -9.17
CA SER A 33 5.48 8.61 -10.59
C SER A 33 5.11 7.39 -11.43
N GLY A 34 3.82 7.04 -11.46
CA GLY A 34 3.34 5.82 -12.14
C GLY A 34 3.84 4.51 -11.48
N PRO A 35 3.34 3.35 -11.91
CA PRO A 35 3.78 2.06 -11.39
C PRO A 35 5.19 1.71 -11.90
N LEU A 36 5.85 0.82 -11.15
CA LEU A 36 7.25 0.41 -11.33
C LEU A 36 7.66 -0.01 -12.76
N ASN A 37 6.72 -0.51 -13.56
CA ASN A 37 6.93 -0.91 -14.96
C ASN A 37 5.91 -0.26 -15.92
N GLY A 38 5.38 0.88 -15.49
CA GLY A 38 4.44 1.66 -16.27
C GLY A 38 5.13 2.39 -17.40
N HIS A 39 4.58 2.35 -18.61
CA HIS A 39 5.00 3.26 -19.68
C HIS A 39 3.79 3.92 -20.33
N PHE A 40 4.01 5.12 -20.84
CA PHE A 40 3.06 5.80 -21.69
C PHE A 40 3.34 5.42 -23.14
N LEU A 41 2.38 4.77 -23.79
CA LEU A 41 2.36 4.69 -25.23
C LEU A 41 1.59 5.89 -25.75
N VAL A 42 2.31 6.82 -26.37
CA VAL A 42 1.73 7.99 -27.03
C VAL A 42 1.62 7.71 -28.52
N SER A 43 0.42 7.78 -29.05
CA SER A 43 0.14 7.65 -30.48
C SER A 43 -0.47 8.94 -30.98
N VAL A 44 0.10 9.50 -32.04
CA VAL A 44 -0.39 10.74 -32.67
C VAL A 44 -0.88 10.39 -34.06
N ASP A 45 -2.15 10.67 -34.33
CA ASP A 45 -2.79 10.51 -35.62
C ASP A 45 -3.43 11.84 -36.03
N GLU A 46 -2.81 12.51 -37.01
CA GLU A 46 -3.10 13.89 -37.41
C GLU A 46 -3.19 14.86 -36.22
N ARG A 47 -4.41 15.20 -35.79
CA ARG A 47 -4.71 16.11 -34.67
C ARG A 47 -5.04 15.39 -33.38
N ARG A 48 -5.27 14.07 -33.43
CA ARG A 48 -5.63 13.25 -32.27
C ARG A 48 -4.37 12.72 -31.61
N VAL A 49 -4.19 13.07 -30.35
CA VAL A 49 -3.19 12.43 -29.48
C VAL A 49 -3.92 11.44 -28.59
N ARG A 50 -3.46 10.19 -28.60
CA ARG A 50 -3.91 9.13 -27.71
C ARG A 50 -2.75 8.74 -26.80
N VAL A 51 -3.02 8.66 -25.52
CA VAL A 51 -2.07 8.23 -24.50
C VAL A 51 -2.63 7.02 -23.79
N GLN A 52 -1.90 5.91 -23.84
CA GLN A 52 -2.19 4.71 -23.08
C GLN A 52 -1.18 4.58 -21.96
N PHE A 53 -1.67 4.57 -20.73
CA PHE A 53 -0.89 4.17 -19.60
C PHE A 53 -0.90 2.64 -19.50
N ARG A 54 0.25 1.99 -19.70
CA ARG A 54 0.37 0.52 -19.77
C ARG A 54 1.24 -0.03 -18.66
N SER A 55 0.88 -1.19 -18.13
CA SER A 55 1.71 -2.00 -17.24
C SER A 55 1.92 -3.36 -17.90
N GLY A 56 3.10 -3.57 -18.51
CA GLY A 56 3.29 -4.68 -19.43
C GLY A 56 2.43 -4.51 -20.69
N ASP A 57 1.64 -5.53 -21.03
CA ASP A 57 0.70 -5.53 -22.16
C ASP A 57 -0.67 -4.91 -21.81
N LYS A 58 -1.06 -4.90 -20.53
CA LYS A 58 -2.33 -4.36 -20.02
C LYS A 58 -2.38 -2.84 -20.14
N VAL A 59 -3.43 -2.31 -20.76
CA VAL A 59 -3.79 -0.88 -20.71
C VAL A 59 -4.53 -0.60 -19.41
N VAL A 60 -3.92 0.20 -18.55
CA VAL A 60 -4.43 0.57 -17.22
C VAL A 60 -5.35 1.79 -17.31
N ARG A 61 -4.98 2.76 -18.15
CA ARG A 61 -5.79 3.93 -18.48
C ARG A 61 -5.52 4.33 -19.92
N ALA A 62 -6.53 4.86 -20.60
CA ALA A 62 -6.30 5.53 -21.87
C ALA A 62 -7.06 6.85 -21.88
N PHE A 63 -6.43 7.88 -22.40
CA PHE A 63 -7.04 9.17 -22.62
C PHE A 63 -6.59 9.74 -23.97
N GLU A 64 -7.39 10.64 -24.53
CA GLU A 64 -7.11 11.25 -25.80
C GLU A 64 -7.55 12.70 -25.83
N TRP A 65 -6.95 13.47 -26.73
CA TRP A 65 -7.40 14.82 -27.03
C TRP A 65 -7.17 15.14 -28.51
N GLN A 66 -8.02 16.01 -29.04
CA GLN A 66 -7.82 16.63 -30.36
C GLN A 66 -7.57 18.13 -30.24
N THR A 67 -8.02 18.74 -29.14
CA THR A 67 -7.81 20.15 -28.81
C THR A 67 -7.00 20.22 -27.51
N PRO A 68 -5.89 21.00 -27.47
CA PRO A 68 -5.14 21.19 -26.24
C PRO A 68 -6.06 21.59 -25.07
N GLY A 69 -5.92 20.92 -23.93
CA GLY A 69 -6.76 21.16 -22.74
C GLY A 69 -8.09 20.39 -22.70
N HIS A 70 -8.51 19.71 -23.78
CA HIS A 70 -9.75 18.93 -23.82
C HIS A 70 -9.44 17.42 -23.85
N ILE A 71 -9.15 16.87 -22.67
CA ILE A 71 -8.79 15.46 -22.49
C ILE A 71 -10.05 14.63 -22.22
N VAL A 72 -10.20 13.52 -22.94
CA VAL A 72 -11.28 12.54 -22.77
C VAL A 72 -10.68 11.20 -22.33
N ASP A 73 -11.14 10.68 -21.19
CA ASP A 73 -10.81 9.32 -20.76
C ASP A 73 -11.54 8.30 -21.65
N THR A 74 -10.80 7.43 -22.34
CA THR A 74 -11.33 6.41 -23.26
C THR A 74 -11.29 5.00 -22.68
N THR A 75 -10.53 4.79 -21.61
CA THR A 75 -10.55 3.54 -20.85
C THR A 75 -10.33 3.86 -19.38
N VAL A 76 -11.37 3.63 -18.59
CA VAL A 76 -11.34 3.66 -17.12
C VAL A 76 -11.61 2.23 -16.66
N ALA A 77 -10.74 1.65 -15.85
CA ALA A 77 -11.06 0.39 -15.19
C ALA A 77 -12.36 0.56 -14.41
N ALA A 78 -13.34 -0.31 -14.62
CA ALA A 78 -14.53 -0.31 -13.77
C ALA A 78 -14.11 -0.69 -12.35
N PRO A 79 -14.58 0.01 -11.30
CA PRO A 79 -14.36 -0.46 -9.95
C PRO A 79 -14.94 -1.87 -9.80
N PRO A 80 -14.28 -2.77 -9.03
CA PRO A 80 -14.83 -4.09 -8.78
C PRO A 80 -16.23 -3.96 -8.18
N ALA A 81 -17.15 -4.82 -8.63
CA ALA A 81 -18.52 -4.80 -8.13
C ALA A 81 -18.53 -5.08 -6.62
N PRO A 82 -19.24 -4.27 -5.81
CA PRO A 82 -19.35 -4.54 -4.38
C PRO A 82 -20.05 -5.88 -4.19
N ARG A 83 -19.37 -6.82 -3.52
CA ARG A 83 -19.91 -8.13 -3.14
C ARG A 83 -19.94 -8.19 -1.63
N THR A 84 -21.13 -8.30 -1.06
CA THR A 84 -21.26 -8.64 0.36
C THR A 84 -20.78 -10.06 0.58
N VAL A 85 -19.93 -10.27 1.59
CA VAL A 85 -19.43 -11.60 1.95
C VAL A 85 -19.80 -11.95 3.37
N THR A 86 -20.12 -13.22 3.58
CA THR A 86 -20.45 -13.75 4.91
C THR A 86 -19.22 -14.30 5.62
N SER A 87 -19.26 -14.38 6.95
CA SER A 87 -18.20 -15.05 7.73
C SER A 87 -18.01 -16.51 7.31
N GLY A 88 -19.08 -17.20 6.91
CA GLY A 88 -19.02 -18.59 6.45
C GLY A 88 -18.25 -18.75 5.13
N GLU A 89 -18.48 -17.86 4.17
CA GLU A 89 -17.73 -17.84 2.91
C GLU A 89 -16.24 -17.57 3.15
N LEU A 90 -15.91 -16.62 4.03
CA LEU A 90 -14.53 -16.27 4.37
C LEU A 90 -13.81 -17.39 5.13
N ALA A 91 -14.48 -18.05 6.07
CA ALA A 91 -13.91 -19.18 6.81
C ALA A 91 -13.61 -20.38 5.89
N GLY A 92 -14.35 -20.53 4.80
CA GLY A 92 -14.13 -21.53 3.75
C GLY A 92 -13.13 -21.12 2.66
N ALA A 93 -12.43 -19.98 2.81
CA ALA A 93 -11.48 -19.51 1.82
C ALA A 93 -10.34 -20.51 1.58
N LYS A 94 -9.97 -20.71 0.31
CA LYS A 94 -8.86 -21.59 -0.09
C LYS A 94 -7.51 -20.97 0.23
N VAL A 95 -7.36 -19.68 -0.06
CA VAL A 95 -6.14 -18.91 0.14
C VAL A 95 -6.52 -17.50 0.56
N ALA A 96 -5.78 -16.95 1.51
CA ALA A 96 -5.85 -15.54 1.83
C ALA A 96 -4.43 -14.96 1.98
N ALA A 97 -4.29 -13.67 1.71
CA ALA A 97 -3.06 -12.93 1.96
C ALA A 97 -3.39 -11.56 2.53
N LEU A 98 -2.59 -11.13 3.51
CA LEU A 98 -2.49 -9.72 3.85
C LEU A 98 -1.60 -9.03 2.83
N VAL A 99 -2.09 -7.95 2.23
CA VAL A 99 -1.32 -7.12 1.30
C VAL A 99 -1.25 -5.72 1.85
N PHE A 100 -0.03 -5.19 1.95
CA PHE A 100 0.16 -3.80 2.36
C PHE A 100 1.33 -3.14 1.67
N THR A 101 1.32 -1.82 1.61
CA THR A 101 2.49 -1.05 1.16
C THR A 101 3.21 -0.54 2.39
N ALA A 102 4.53 -0.75 2.43
CA ALA A 102 5.36 -0.31 3.53
C ALA A 102 6.53 0.53 3.05
N TRP A 103 7.03 1.37 3.94
CA TRP A 103 8.26 2.10 3.74
C TRP A 103 9.15 1.98 4.96
N ARG A 104 10.36 1.50 4.75
CA ARG A 104 11.43 1.57 5.74
C ARG A 104 12.53 2.47 5.17
N PRO A 105 12.97 3.52 5.89
CA PRO A 105 14.05 4.38 5.41
C PRO A 105 15.34 3.57 5.23
N ALA A 106 16.01 3.79 4.10
CA ALA A 106 17.36 3.26 3.89
C ALA A 106 18.35 3.96 4.86
N PRO A 107 19.29 3.23 5.50
CA PRO A 107 20.19 3.80 6.50
C PRO A 107 21.31 4.67 5.89
N SER A 108 21.56 4.64 4.58
CA SER A 108 22.52 5.55 3.93
C SER A 108 22.22 5.75 2.43
N ALA A 109 22.68 6.86 1.83
CA ALA A 109 22.58 7.09 0.39
C ALA A 109 23.38 6.11 -0.46
N ALA A 110 24.53 5.65 0.04
CA ALA A 110 25.36 4.71 -0.70
C ALA A 110 24.60 3.39 -1.00
N LEU A 111 23.68 3.02 -0.11
CA LEU A 111 22.81 1.85 -0.26
C LEU A 111 21.59 2.12 -1.15
N ILE A 112 21.23 3.38 -1.41
CA ILE A 112 20.11 3.77 -2.29
C ILE A 112 20.39 3.40 -3.75
N TYR A 113 21.66 3.43 -4.19
CA TYR A 113 22.01 3.22 -5.60
C TYR A 113 22.44 1.79 -5.95
N ARG A 114 22.32 0.85 -5.00
CA ARG A 114 22.66 -0.57 -5.19
C ARG A 114 21.46 -1.47 -4.88
N PRO A 115 20.51 -1.63 -5.82
CA PRO A 115 19.29 -2.40 -5.63
C PRO A 115 19.51 -3.83 -5.13
N GLU A 116 20.62 -4.45 -5.51
CA GLU A 116 21.06 -5.77 -5.07
C GLU A 116 21.33 -5.84 -3.55
N GLN A 117 21.64 -4.71 -2.91
CA GLN A 117 21.89 -4.61 -1.47
C GLN A 117 20.62 -4.31 -0.67
N TRP A 118 19.48 -4.02 -1.32
CA TRP A 118 18.22 -3.75 -0.64
C TRP A 118 17.63 -5.01 0.03
N ALA A 119 17.98 -6.20 -0.47
CA ALA A 119 17.54 -7.49 0.09
C ALA A 119 18.22 -7.84 1.41
N VAL A 120 19.36 -7.21 1.74
CA VAL A 120 20.18 -7.55 2.93
C VAL A 120 19.68 -6.85 4.19
N GLN A 121 18.67 -5.97 4.09
CA GLN A 121 18.17 -5.18 5.21
C GLN A 121 16.65 -5.23 5.29
N GLU A 122 16.17 -6.41 5.62
CA GLU A 122 14.77 -6.65 5.96
C GLU A 122 14.56 -6.53 7.47
N VAL A 123 13.41 -5.99 7.86
CA VAL A 123 12.92 -6.14 9.23
C VAL A 123 11.73 -7.06 9.22
N GLU A 124 11.66 -7.94 10.21
CA GLU A 124 10.55 -8.85 10.38
C GLU A 124 9.53 -8.23 11.34
N ALA A 125 8.28 -8.16 10.90
CA ALA A 125 7.14 -7.78 11.72
C ALA A 125 6.17 -8.95 11.80
N GLY A 126 5.87 -9.44 13.00
CA GLY A 126 4.79 -10.40 13.19
C GLY A 126 3.45 -9.81 12.77
N VAL A 127 2.64 -10.59 12.08
CA VAL A 127 1.28 -10.25 11.67
C VAL A 127 0.31 -10.93 12.62
N ILE A 128 -0.58 -10.15 13.22
CA ILE A 128 -1.69 -10.62 14.06
C ILE A 128 -2.98 -10.27 13.33
N VAL A 129 -3.89 -11.23 13.18
CA VAL A 129 -5.22 -11.04 12.59
C VAL A 129 -6.27 -11.50 13.59
N ASN A 130 -7.21 -10.62 13.92
CA ASN A 130 -8.28 -10.86 14.89
C ASN A 130 -7.76 -11.35 16.25
N GLY A 131 -6.64 -10.78 16.71
CA GLY A 131 -6.00 -11.09 18.00
C GLY A 131 -5.04 -12.29 17.97
N GLU A 132 -4.95 -13.03 16.86
CA GLU A 132 -4.16 -14.25 16.77
C GLU A 132 -3.00 -14.12 15.76
N PRO A 133 -1.83 -14.73 16.03
CA PRO A 133 -0.73 -14.77 15.07
C PRO A 133 -1.15 -15.37 13.72
N ALA A 134 -0.73 -14.71 12.64
CA ALA A 134 -1.15 -15.03 11.28
C ALA A 134 -0.01 -15.03 10.26
N GLY A 135 1.21 -14.64 10.64
CA GLY A 135 2.39 -14.74 9.79
C GLY A 135 3.49 -13.75 10.16
N THR A 136 4.46 -13.62 9.26
CA THR A 136 5.56 -12.66 9.39
C THR A 136 5.71 -11.86 8.10
N ALA A 137 5.68 -10.54 8.23
CA ALA A 137 5.98 -9.59 7.17
C ALA A 137 7.49 -9.32 7.12
N ARG A 138 8.06 -9.30 5.91
CA ARG A 138 9.45 -8.88 5.65
C ARG A 138 9.44 -7.54 4.96
N ILE A 139 9.82 -6.49 5.68
CA ILE A 139 9.77 -5.10 5.20
C ILE A 139 11.16 -4.67 4.78
N LYS A 140 11.33 -4.42 3.48
CA LYS A 140 12.60 -4.00 2.88
C LYS A 140 12.80 -2.49 3.04
N ALA A 141 14.05 -2.08 3.25
CA ALA A 141 14.43 -0.68 3.09
C ALA A 141 14.16 -0.20 1.66
N ALA A 142 13.72 1.05 1.55
CA ALA A 142 13.55 1.73 0.29
C ALA A 142 13.95 3.22 0.43
N PRO A 143 14.50 3.82 -0.64
CA PRO A 143 14.71 5.26 -0.65
C PRO A 143 13.40 6.02 -0.56
N TYR A 144 13.44 7.27 -0.08
CA TYR A 144 12.24 8.08 0.15
C TYR A 144 11.39 8.27 -1.12
N TRP A 145 12.00 8.33 -2.31
CA TRP A 145 11.30 8.46 -3.58
C TRP A 145 10.56 7.17 -4.01
N ALA A 146 10.82 6.04 -3.33
CA ALA A 146 10.12 4.77 -3.51
C ALA A 146 9.32 4.38 -2.26
N ALA A 147 9.04 5.32 -1.35
CA ALA A 147 8.22 5.07 -0.18
C ALA A 147 6.83 4.56 -0.59
N PHE A 148 6.38 3.48 0.04
CA PHE A 148 5.07 2.83 -0.19
C PHE A 148 4.84 2.34 -1.63
N LEU A 149 5.89 2.28 -2.46
CA LEU A 149 5.81 1.82 -3.84
C LEU A 149 5.63 0.30 -3.97
N ARG A 150 6.14 -0.45 -2.98
CA ARG A 150 6.21 -1.92 -3.04
C ARG A 150 5.15 -2.54 -2.15
N GLU A 151 4.38 -3.43 -2.73
CA GLU A 151 3.51 -4.31 -1.97
C GLU A 151 4.33 -5.38 -1.24
N THR A 152 4.02 -5.56 0.03
CA THR A 152 4.40 -6.71 0.82
C THR A 152 3.18 -7.61 0.93
N ARG A 153 3.35 -8.87 0.52
CA ARG A 153 2.32 -9.89 0.56
C ARG A 153 2.69 -10.94 1.60
N VAL A 154 1.83 -11.13 2.59
CA VAL A 154 1.97 -12.15 3.62
C VAL A 154 0.87 -13.19 3.43
N PRO A 155 1.19 -14.38 2.90
CA PRO A 155 0.23 -15.48 2.83
C PRO A 155 -0.25 -15.84 4.24
N LEU A 156 -1.56 -15.96 4.41
CA LEU A 156 -2.13 -16.38 5.68
C LEU A 156 -2.21 -17.93 5.73
N PRO A 157 -1.82 -18.56 6.85
CA PRO A 157 -2.00 -19.99 7.03
C PRO A 157 -3.49 -20.33 7.07
N ALA A 158 -3.84 -21.58 6.71
CA ALA A 158 -5.22 -22.04 6.65
C ALA A 158 -6.01 -21.79 7.96
N GLU A 159 -5.35 -21.94 9.11
CA GLU A 159 -5.98 -21.64 10.41
C GLU A 159 -6.33 -20.17 10.60
N ALA A 160 -5.53 -19.24 10.05
CA ALA A 160 -5.86 -17.82 10.05
C ALA A 160 -7.01 -17.50 9.09
N CYS A 161 -7.08 -18.18 7.94
CA CYS A 161 -8.20 -18.03 6.99
C CYS A 161 -9.56 -18.37 7.63
N LYS A 162 -9.62 -19.45 8.43
CA LYS A 162 -10.85 -19.87 9.14
C LYS A 162 -11.39 -18.82 10.10
N ARG A 163 -10.56 -17.88 10.55
CA ARG A 163 -10.90 -16.82 11.51
C ARG A 163 -11.26 -15.50 10.84
N LEU A 164 -11.21 -15.42 9.50
CA LEU A 164 -11.58 -14.22 8.76
C LEU A 164 -13.06 -13.91 8.94
N ARG A 165 -13.36 -12.62 9.03
CA ARG A 165 -14.70 -12.06 9.25
C ARG A 165 -14.94 -10.95 8.23
N PRO A 166 -16.18 -10.47 8.04
CA PRO A 166 -16.44 -9.30 7.19
C PRO A 166 -15.64 -8.05 7.62
N VAL A 167 -15.35 -7.92 8.92
CA VAL A 167 -14.45 -6.91 9.49
C VAL A 167 -13.34 -7.61 10.26
N ASN A 168 -12.09 -7.32 9.90
CA ASN A 168 -10.90 -7.90 10.53
C ASN A 168 -10.00 -6.82 11.12
N ASP A 169 -9.43 -7.11 12.28
CA ASP A 169 -8.43 -6.27 12.90
C ASP A 169 -7.04 -6.86 12.63
N VAL A 170 -6.18 -6.06 12.00
CA VAL A 170 -4.81 -6.44 11.65
C VAL A 170 -3.82 -5.64 12.48
N THR A 171 -2.84 -6.31 13.10
CA THR A 171 -1.77 -5.64 13.84
C THR A 171 -0.41 -6.14 13.35
N LEU A 172 0.53 -5.22 13.16
CA LEU A 172 1.93 -5.51 12.85
C LEU A 172 2.77 -5.28 14.10
N THR A 173 3.36 -6.32 14.66
CA THR A 173 4.23 -6.21 15.84
C THR A 173 5.58 -5.61 15.47
N ASN A 174 6.19 -4.82 16.35
CA ASN A 174 7.52 -4.25 16.15
C ASN A 174 8.47 -4.49 17.34
N PRO A 175 8.62 -5.72 17.87
CA PRO A 175 9.39 -5.95 19.10
C PRO A 175 10.87 -5.55 18.97
N GLY A 176 11.41 -5.50 17.74
CA GLY A 176 12.79 -5.10 17.46
C GLY A 176 13.02 -3.59 17.38
N GLY A 177 11.99 -2.75 17.60
CA GLY A 177 12.14 -1.29 17.58
C GLY A 177 12.56 -0.74 16.21
N ALA A 178 12.12 -1.37 15.12
CA ALA A 178 12.44 -0.93 13.78
C ALA A 178 11.64 0.32 13.39
N VAL A 179 12.23 1.18 12.56
CA VAL A 179 11.57 2.33 11.93
C VAL A 179 10.96 1.89 10.60
N PHE A 180 9.63 1.88 10.49
CA PHE A 180 8.90 1.70 9.25
C PHE A 180 7.50 2.31 9.30
N GLY A 181 6.95 2.59 8.14
CA GLY A 181 5.58 3.04 7.94
C GLY A 181 4.78 2.04 7.13
N VAL A 182 3.46 2.08 7.30
CA VAL A 182 2.49 1.29 6.56
C VAL A 182 1.45 2.24 5.96
N GLY A 183 1.27 2.16 4.64
CA GLY A 183 0.33 2.96 3.86
C GLY A 183 -1.01 2.25 3.68
N SER A 184 -1.14 1.47 2.60
CA SER A 184 -2.36 0.69 2.32
C SER A 184 -2.30 -0.62 3.05
N VAL A 185 -3.41 -1.07 3.63
CA VAL A 185 -3.56 -2.46 4.12
C VAL A 185 -4.86 -3.04 3.60
N ARG A 186 -4.82 -4.25 3.04
CA ARG A 186 -5.99 -4.99 2.56
C ARG A 186 -5.82 -6.49 2.72
N LEU A 187 -6.93 -7.21 2.66
CA LEU A 187 -6.96 -8.66 2.57
C LEU A 187 -7.40 -9.07 1.17
N GLU A 188 -6.65 -9.98 0.57
CA GLU A 188 -7.03 -10.64 -0.67
C GLU A 188 -7.34 -12.10 -0.39
N VAL A 189 -8.46 -12.58 -0.91
CA VAL A 189 -9.01 -13.91 -0.61
C VAL A 189 -9.46 -14.58 -1.89
N THR A 190 -9.16 -15.88 -2.02
CA THR A 190 -9.79 -16.76 -3.00
C THR A 190 -10.76 -17.67 -2.27
N LEU A 191 -12.05 -17.53 -2.57
CA LEU A 191 -13.13 -18.29 -1.95
C LEU A 191 -13.15 -19.75 -2.45
N ALA A 192 -13.95 -20.60 -1.79
CA ALA A 192 -14.10 -22.01 -2.16
C ALA A 192 -14.55 -22.21 -3.61
N ASP A 193 -15.43 -21.33 -4.11
CA ASP A 193 -15.92 -21.31 -5.49
C ASP A 193 -14.87 -20.86 -6.52
N GLY A 194 -13.68 -20.44 -6.08
CA GLY A 194 -12.59 -19.94 -6.93
C GLY A 194 -12.67 -18.44 -7.23
N SER A 195 -13.69 -17.72 -6.75
CA SER A 195 -13.78 -16.28 -6.91
C SER A 195 -12.73 -15.55 -6.08
N ALA A 196 -12.14 -14.50 -6.66
CA ALA A 196 -11.20 -13.62 -5.99
C ALA A 196 -11.92 -12.41 -5.41
N LEU A 197 -11.58 -12.06 -4.18
CA LEU A 197 -12.15 -10.97 -3.40
C LEU A 197 -11.01 -10.13 -2.80
N SER A 198 -11.16 -8.80 -2.82
CA SER A 198 -10.31 -7.91 -2.05
C SER A 198 -11.19 -7.13 -1.07
N SER A 199 -10.70 -6.95 0.14
CA SER A 199 -11.29 -5.99 1.08
C SER A 199 -11.14 -4.56 0.56
N ALA A 200 -11.91 -3.65 1.13
CA ALA A 200 -11.57 -2.23 1.11
C ALA A 200 -10.17 -2.01 1.71
N VAL A 201 -9.49 -0.98 1.23
CA VAL A 201 -8.20 -0.56 1.79
C VAL A 201 -8.44 0.16 3.11
N CYS A 202 -7.64 -0.16 4.13
CA CYS A 202 -7.58 0.64 5.34
C CYS A 202 -7.00 2.03 5.00
N GLU A 203 -7.79 3.09 5.14
CA GLU A 203 -7.41 4.48 4.84
C GLU A 203 -6.58 5.13 5.97
N ARG A 204 -5.89 4.34 6.81
CA ARG A 204 -5.12 4.86 7.94
C ARG A 204 -3.63 4.63 7.75
N PHE A 205 -2.86 5.69 7.99
CA PHE A 205 -1.40 5.64 8.01
C PHE A 205 -0.89 5.31 9.40
N TYR A 206 0.10 4.44 9.47
CA TYR A 206 0.80 4.13 10.72
C TYR A 206 2.31 4.22 10.52
N PHE A 207 3.00 4.76 11.52
CA PHE A 207 4.46 4.89 11.53
C PHE A 207 5.00 4.45 12.88
N SER A 208 6.06 3.63 12.90
CA SER A 208 6.54 2.96 14.11
C SER A 208 7.61 3.73 14.89
N ALA A 209 7.76 5.03 14.67
CA ALA A 209 8.82 5.80 15.30
C ALA A 209 8.45 7.28 15.56
N PRO A 210 8.87 7.85 16.69
CA PRO A 210 8.87 9.29 16.91
C PRO A 210 10.01 9.94 16.11
N GLN A 211 9.84 11.20 15.69
CA GLN A 211 10.80 11.95 14.87
C GLN A 211 12.22 11.96 15.45
N SER A 212 12.35 12.12 16.78
CA SER A 212 13.63 12.12 17.50
C SER A 212 14.41 10.80 17.39
N GLY A 213 13.75 9.68 17.05
CA GLY A 213 14.40 8.39 16.80
C GLY A 213 15.04 8.24 15.42
N GLY A 214 14.77 9.16 14.48
CA GLY A 214 15.27 9.09 13.09
C GLY A 214 16.20 10.23 12.66
N GLU A 215 16.45 11.21 13.54
CA GLU A 215 17.21 12.43 13.21
C GLU A 215 18.71 12.20 12.96
N ASN A 216 19.25 11.04 13.35
CA ASN A 216 20.66 10.69 13.09
C ASN A 216 20.92 10.01 11.73
N LEU A 217 19.91 9.87 10.87
CA LEU A 217 20.06 9.30 9.53
C LEU A 217 19.77 10.39 8.49
N ALA A 218 20.81 10.95 7.87
CA ALA A 218 20.72 12.08 6.92
C ALA A 218 19.77 11.85 5.73
N HIS A 219 19.37 10.61 5.43
CA HIS A 219 18.40 10.26 4.39
C HIS A 219 17.00 9.89 4.91
N ALA A 220 16.84 9.66 6.20
CA ALA A 220 15.52 9.54 6.83
C ALA A 220 14.82 10.91 6.88
N ALA A 221 15.57 12.01 7.05
CA ALA A 221 15.07 13.39 7.10
C ALA A 221 14.11 13.75 5.95
N TYR A 222 14.43 13.37 4.69
CA TYR A 222 13.55 13.64 3.54
C TYR A 222 12.29 12.79 3.54
N GLY A 223 12.38 11.55 4.01
CA GLY A 223 11.25 10.65 4.09
C GLY A 223 10.27 11.00 5.22
N TRP A 224 10.75 11.62 6.32
CA TRP A 224 9.88 12.17 7.36
C TRP A 224 8.92 13.24 6.84
N GLY A 225 9.32 13.99 5.81
CA GLY A 225 8.45 14.94 5.10
C GLY A 225 7.21 14.28 4.46
N LEU A 226 7.27 12.99 4.14
CA LEU A 226 6.16 12.21 3.60
C LEU A 226 5.16 11.78 4.68
N ILE A 227 5.58 11.79 5.94
CA ILE A 227 4.77 11.37 7.08
C ILE A 227 3.93 12.56 7.54
N PRO A 228 2.59 12.42 7.68
CA PRO A 228 1.75 13.46 8.25
C PRO A 228 2.27 13.90 9.62
N ALA A 229 2.32 15.22 9.87
CA ALA A 229 2.95 15.77 11.07
C ALA A 229 2.37 15.19 12.38
N ALA A 230 1.04 15.00 12.44
CA ALA A 230 0.35 14.40 13.57
C ALA A 230 0.81 12.96 13.91
N LEU A 231 1.43 12.25 12.95
CA LEU A 231 1.85 10.86 13.10
C LEU A 231 3.34 10.69 13.40
N ARG A 232 4.10 11.79 13.39
CA ARG A 232 5.54 11.75 13.64
C ARG A 232 5.90 11.55 15.11
N GLU A 233 4.92 11.58 16.01
CA GLU A 233 5.13 11.44 17.47
C GLU A 233 4.13 10.46 18.11
N SER A 234 3.24 9.83 17.33
CA SER A 234 2.07 9.12 17.87
C SER A 234 2.35 7.68 18.32
N VAL A 235 3.47 7.08 17.92
CA VAL A 235 3.83 5.70 18.25
C VAL A 235 5.29 5.63 18.69
N ALA A 236 5.53 5.07 19.88
CA ALA A 236 6.87 4.85 20.38
C ALA A 236 7.56 3.69 19.63
N LEU A 237 8.89 3.74 19.51
CA LEU A 237 9.67 2.63 18.97
C LEU A 237 9.39 1.36 19.79
N GLY A 238 9.18 0.24 19.11
CA GLY A 238 8.90 -1.04 19.76
C GLY A 238 7.40 -1.38 19.85
N GLU A 239 6.53 -0.37 19.80
CA GLU A 239 5.08 -0.56 19.91
C GLU A 239 4.50 -1.16 18.62
N PRO A 240 3.45 -2.00 18.72
CA PRO A 240 2.77 -2.55 17.56
C PRO A 240 2.02 -1.47 16.76
N LEU A 241 1.93 -1.66 15.45
CA LEU A 241 1.10 -0.85 14.55
C LEU A 241 -0.26 -1.54 14.36
N GLY A 242 -1.32 -0.94 14.92
CA GLY A 242 -2.69 -1.44 14.81
C GLY A 242 -3.39 -1.54 16.17
N PRO A 243 -4.65 -2.00 16.22
CA PRO A 243 -5.37 -2.66 15.12
C PRO A 243 -5.77 -1.76 13.95
N LEU A 244 -5.51 -2.25 12.73
CA LEU A 244 -5.98 -1.76 11.44
C LEU A 244 -7.27 -2.49 11.08
N SER A 245 -8.41 -1.79 11.07
CA SER A 245 -9.68 -2.40 10.69
C SER A 245 -9.81 -2.49 9.16
N VAL A 246 -10.00 -3.70 8.65
CA VAL A 246 -10.09 -4.04 7.22
C VAL A 246 -11.44 -4.69 6.95
N ARG A 247 -12.20 -4.18 5.97
CA ARG A 247 -13.60 -4.57 5.72
C ARG A 247 -13.80 -5.08 4.30
N PHE A 248 -14.51 -6.19 4.14
CA PHE A 248 -14.94 -6.70 2.84
C PHE A 248 -16.26 -6.09 2.38
#